data_AF-A0A933K6B8-F1
#
_entry.id   AF-A0A933K6B8-F1
#
_cell.length_a   1.000
_cell.length_b   1.000
_cell.length_c   1.000
_cell.angle_alpha   90.00
_cell.angle_beta   90.00
_cell.angle_gamma   90.00
#
_symmetry.space_group_name_H-M   'P 1'
#
loop_
_entity.id
_entity.type
_entity.pdbx_description
1 polymer ?
#
loop_
_entity_poly.entity_id
_entity_poly.type
_entity_poly.pdbx_seq_one_letter_code
_entity_poly.pdbx_strand_id
1 'polypeptide(L)'
;MTMNRWQVVTAARRLLLWLSIFVAAAVSCEPAAGQGYRGRLSSEEQNVLKAEKYFALAKQATAARRYREAREYLLRITSLRFPRDPQAQYLLAGAYMLLAQIDLGQSQFQTAESSARAALRLCGNRSGVVPAESMRVLGRVAEVQGRRSDSSRYLKRALEMLERQGR
;
A
#
# COMPACT_ATOMS: atom_id res chain seq x y z
N MET A 1 -27.49 66.64 -28.96
CA MET A 1 -26.30 65.85 -29.36
C MET A 1 -26.65 64.37 -29.24
N THR A 2 -27.05 63.77 -30.36
CA THR A 2 -27.60 62.42 -30.45
C THR A 2 -26.49 61.45 -30.83
N MET A 3 -26.07 60.60 -29.88
CA MET A 3 -25.06 59.57 -30.11
C MET A 3 -25.57 58.53 -31.13
N ASN A 4 -24.69 58.19 -32.06
CA ASN A 4 -24.98 57.44 -33.26
C ASN A 4 -25.13 55.93 -32.95
N ARG A 5 -26.18 55.27 -33.47
CA ARG A 5 -26.53 53.84 -33.23
C ARG A 5 -25.38 52.87 -33.53
N TRP A 6 -24.40 53.27 -34.35
CA TRP A 6 -23.23 52.48 -34.74
C TRP A 6 -22.16 52.31 -33.64
N GLN A 7 -22.08 53.22 -32.66
CA GLN A 7 -21.11 53.09 -31.55
C GLN A 7 -21.59 52.12 -30.45
N VAL A 8 -22.90 51.92 -30.31
CA VAL A 8 -23.48 50.97 -29.35
C VAL A 8 -23.31 49.52 -29.81
N VAL A 9 -23.46 49.27 -31.13
CA VAL A 9 -23.34 47.92 -31.72
C VAL A 9 -21.90 47.41 -31.69
N THR A 10 -20.90 48.30 -31.83
CA THR A 10 -19.47 47.92 -31.76
C THR A 10 -19.00 47.64 -30.33
N ALA A 11 -19.55 48.33 -29.32
CA ALA A 11 -19.27 48.04 -27.91
C ALA A 11 -19.90 46.71 -27.44
N ALA A 12 -21.14 46.41 -27.84
CA ALA A 12 -21.83 45.17 -27.50
C ALA A 12 -21.16 43.91 -28.10
N ARG A 13 -20.60 44.04 -29.32
CA ARG A 13 -19.91 42.93 -30.01
C ARG A 13 -18.54 42.59 -29.39
N ARG A 14 -17.88 43.55 -28.74
CA ARG A 14 -16.63 43.34 -27.99
C ARG A 14 -16.86 42.69 -26.63
N LEU A 15 -17.98 42.98 -25.97
CA LEU A 15 -18.38 42.34 -24.70
C LEU A 15 -18.78 40.86 -24.88
N LEU A 16 -19.43 40.51 -26.00
CA LEU A 16 -19.79 39.11 -26.32
C LEU A 16 -18.57 38.23 -26.68
N LEU A 17 -17.50 38.83 -27.23
CA LEU A 17 -16.24 38.13 -27.51
C LEU A 17 -15.42 37.85 -26.23
N TRP A 18 -15.52 38.70 -25.21
CA TRP A 18 -14.88 38.45 -23.91
C TRP A 18 -15.62 37.42 -23.05
N LEU A 19 -16.96 37.37 -23.13
CA LEU A 19 -17.77 36.39 -22.41
C LEU A 19 -17.63 34.95 -22.97
N SER A 20 -17.33 34.81 -24.26
CA SER A 20 -17.06 33.49 -24.87
C SER A 20 -15.66 32.95 -24.52
N ILE A 21 -14.67 33.82 -24.29
CA ILE A 21 -13.35 33.42 -23.78
C ILE A 21 -13.43 32.98 -22.31
N PHE A 22 -14.29 33.61 -21.50
CA PHE A 22 -14.41 33.26 -20.07
C PHE A 22 -15.23 31.99 -19.81
N VAL A 23 -16.23 31.67 -20.64
CA VAL A 23 -17.01 30.43 -20.49
C VAL A 23 -16.26 29.19 -20.99
N ALA A 24 -15.29 29.35 -21.90
CA ALA A 24 -14.39 28.26 -22.31
C ALA A 24 -13.35 27.88 -21.22
N ALA A 25 -13.08 28.77 -20.26
CA ALA A 25 -12.15 28.51 -19.15
C ALA A 25 -12.79 27.78 -17.96
N ALA A 26 -14.12 27.66 -17.90
CA ALA A 26 -14.85 27.02 -16.79
C ALA A 26 -15.37 25.61 -17.11
N VAL A 27 -15.30 25.16 -18.37
CA VAL A 27 -15.69 23.80 -18.82
C VAL A 27 -14.44 22.99 -19.25
N SER A 28 -13.28 23.30 -18.67
CA SER A 28 -12.08 22.46 -18.75
C SER A 28 -11.42 22.39 -17.39
N CYS A 29 -12.21 21.98 -16.40
CA CYS A 29 -11.69 21.32 -15.20
C CYS A 29 -12.12 19.85 -15.30
N GLU A 30 -11.76 19.19 -16.40
CA GLU A 30 -11.54 17.76 -16.35
C GLU A 30 -10.28 17.54 -15.50
N PRO A 31 -10.27 16.61 -14.53
CA PRO A 31 -9.01 16.19 -13.96
C PRO A 31 -8.18 15.66 -15.13
N ALA A 32 -6.99 16.24 -15.32
CA ALA A 32 -5.97 15.72 -16.24
C ALA A 32 -5.44 14.37 -15.73
N ALA A 33 -6.32 13.38 -15.62
CA ALA A 33 -6.02 11.98 -15.40
C ALA A 33 -5.91 11.34 -16.78
N GLY A 34 -4.75 11.50 -17.43
CA GLY A 34 -4.52 10.83 -18.70
C GLY A 34 -3.63 11.56 -19.69
N GLN A 35 -2.58 12.26 -19.25
CA GLN A 35 -1.47 12.59 -20.14
C GLN A 35 -0.24 11.82 -19.68
N GLY A 36 0.14 10.84 -20.51
CA GLY A 36 1.25 9.95 -20.26
C GLY A 36 2.56 10.72 -20.10
N TYR A 37 3.00 10.85 -18.86
CA TYR A 37 4.42 10.93 -18.57
C TYR A 37 5.04 9.59 -18.97
N ARG A 38 5.47 9.47 -20.22
CA ARG A 38 6.42 8.42 -20.64
C ARG A 38 7.83 8.78 -20.12
N GLY A 39 7.90 9.21 -18.86
CA GLY A 39 9.13 9.30 -18.09
C GLY A 39 9.48 7.88 -17.68
N ARG A 40 10.72 7.46 -17.95
CA ARG A 40 11.23 6.18 -17.48
C ARG A 40 11.12 6.19 -15.95
N LEU A 41 10.24 5.35 -15.39
CA LEU A 41 10.09 5.20 -13.94
C LEU A 41 11.46 5.04 -13.29
N SER A 42 11.65 5.69 -12.15
CA SER A 42 12.84 5.47 -11.34
C SER A 42 12.95 3.99 -10.97
N SER A 43 14.17 3.52 -10.70
CA SER A 43 14.38 2.12 -10.29
C SER A 43 13.60 1.76 -9.03
N GLU A 44 13.32 2.73 -8.14
CA GLU A 44 12.53 2.52 -6.93
C GLU A 44 11.05 2.34 -7.28
N GLU A 45 10.45 3.22 -8.08
CA GLU A 45 9.05 3.09 -8.52
C GLU A 45 8.80 1.78 -9.29
N GLN A 46 9.75 1.36 -10.13
CA GLN A 46 9.68 0.05 -10.78
C GLN A 46 9.68 -1.10 -9.78
N ASN A 47 10.45 -1.00 -8.71
CA ASN A 47 10.47 -2.02 -7.65
C ASN A 47 9.16 -2.02 -6.87
N VAL A 48 8.57 -0.86 -6.58
CA VAL A 48 7.26 -0.77 -5.90
C VAL A 48 6.19 -1.48 -6.71
N LEU A 49 6.08 -1.17 -8.01
CA LEU A 49 5.11 -1.82 -8.90
C LEU A 49 5.33 -3.34 -8.99
N LYS A 50 6.58 -3.79 -9.08
CA LYS A 50 6.91 -5.23 -9.05
C LYS A 50 6.47 -5.86 -7.73
N ALA A 51 6.72 -5.18 -6.61
CA ALA A 51 6.37 -5.68 -5.28
C ALA A 51 4.86 -5.82 -5.13
N GLU A 52 4.09 -4.82 -5.53
CA GLU A 52 2.62 -4.85 -5.49
C GLU A 52 2.06 -5.99 -6.34
N LYS A 53 2.58 -6.14 -7.56
CA LYS A 53 2.21 -7.25 -8.45
C LYS A 53 2.50 -8.60 -7.81
N TYR A 54 3.72 -8.81 -7.31
CA TYR A 54 4.09 -10.07 -6.66
C TYR A 54 3.28 -10.31 -5.39
N PHE A 55 2.95 -9.27 -4.64
CA PHE A 55 2.16 -9.40 -3.42
C PHE A 55 0.72 -9.83 -3.73
N ALA A 56 0.11 -9.26 -4.77
CA ALA A 56 -1.21 -9.67 -5.25
C ALA A 56 -1.22 -11.14 -5.70
N LEU A 57 -0.22 -11.56 -6.48
CA LEU A 57 -0.06 -12.95 -6.91
C LEU A 57 0.15 -13.90 -5.72
N ALA A 58 0.97 -13.50 -4.75
CA ALA A 58 1.19 -14.26 -3.53
C ALA A 58 -0.11 -14.45 -2.74
N LYS A 59 -0.92 -13.40 -2.57
CA LYS A 59 -2.22 -13.50 -1.89
C LYS A 59 -3.17 -14.46 -2.61
N GLN A 60 -3.24 -14.39 -3.94
CA GLN A 60 -4.06 -15.29 -4.75
C GLN A 60 -3.56 -16.74 -4.64
N ALA A 61 -2.26 -16.98 -4.71
CA ALA A 61 -1.67 -18.29 -4.56
C ALA A 61 -1.92 -18.88 -3.16
N THR A 62 -1.79 -18.06 -2.10
CA THR A 62 -2.12 -18.46 -0.71
C THR A 62 -3.59 -18.82 -0.57
N ALA A 63 -4.51 -18.03 -1.14
CA ALA A 63 -5.94 -18.33 -1.13
C ALA A 63 -6.26 -19.66 -1.85
N ALA A 64 -5.54 -19.94 -2.93
CA ALA A 64 -5.61 -21.21 -3.67
C ALA A 64 -4.82 -22.36 -3.01
N ARG A 65 -4.28 -22.17 -1.79
CA ARG A 65 -3.41 -23.12 -1.07
C ARG A 65 -2.14 -23.55 -1.83
N ARG A 66 -1.73 -22.79 -2.86
CA ARG A 66 -0.48 -22.98 -3.62
C ARG A 66 0.69 -22.33 -2.88
N TYR A 67 1.00 -22.85 -1.68
CA TYR A 67 1.95 -22.21 -0.76
C TYR A 67 3.38 -22.12 -1.31
N ARG A 68 3.82 -23.09 -2.11
CA ARG A 68 5.13 -23.07 -2.76
C ARG A 68 5.27 -21.87 -3.69
N GLU A 69 4.29 -21.67 -4.56
CA GLU A 69 4.26 -20.55 -5.50
C GLU A 69 4.10 -19.20 -4.78
N ALA A 70 3.23 -19.14 -3.76
CA ALA A 70 3.10 -17.95 -2.92
C ALA A 70 4.44 -17.55 -2.30
N ARG A 71 5.20 -18.51 -1.77
CA ARG A 71 6.52 -18.29 -1.19
C ARG A 71 7.52 -17.74 -2.21
N GLU A 72 7.51 -18.25 -3.44
CA GLU A 72 8.38 -17.74 -4.51
C GLU A 72 8.11 -16.26 -4.82
N TYR A 73 6.84 -15.85 -4.93
CA TYR A 73 6.51 -14.44 -5.13
C TYR A 73 6.91 -13.57 -3.93
N LEU A 74 6.67 -14.04 -2.70
CA LEU A 74 7.04 -13.31 -1.49
C LEU A 74 8.56 -13.12 -1.39
N LEU A 75 9.35 -14.16 -1.70
CA LEU A 75 10.81 -14.07 -1.73
C LEU A 75 11.30 -13.06 -2.77
N ARG A 76 10.65 -12.98 -3.94
CA ARG A 76 10.95 -11.93 -4.91
C ARG A 76 10.76 -10.53 -4.32
N ILE A 77 9.73 -10.29 -3.52
CA ILE A 77 9.53 -8.99 -2.84
C ILE A 77 10.68 -8.70 -1.88
N THR A 78 11.12 -9.69 -1.09
CA THR A 78 12.21 -9.51 -0.11
C THR A 78 13.55 -9.15 -0.74
N SER A 79 13.76 -9.49 -2.01
CA SER A 79 14.96 -9.12 -2.78
C SER A 79 14.96 -7.65 -3.25
N LEU A 80 13.81 -6.99 -3.26
CA LEU A 80 13.68 -5.61 -3.70
C LEU A 80 14.14 -4.64 -2.61
N ARG A 81 14.47 -3.41 -3.02
CA ARG A 81 14.95 -2.34 -2.13
C ARG A 81 14.00 -1.15 -2.19
N PHE A 82 13.62 -0.66 -1.00
CA PHE A 82 12.71 0.47 -0.79
C PHE A 82 13.33 1.45 0.23
N PRO A 83 14.37 2.20 -0.16
CA PRO A 83 15.09 3.06 0.77
C PRO A 83 14.25 4.23 1.28
N ARG A 84 13.29 4.74 0.49
CA ARG A 84 12.60 6.01 0.80
C ARG A 84 11.10 5.88 0.89
N ASP A 85 10.51 4.81 0.34
CA ASP A 85 9.06 4.61 0.34
C ASP A 85 8.55 3.88 1.61
N PRO A 86 7.84 4.59 2.52
CA PRO A 86 7.32 3.99 3.74
C PRO A 86 6.13 3.03 3.52
N GLN A 87 5.44 3.15 2.38
CA GLN A 87 4.35 2.27 1.98
C GLN A 87 4.91 0.98 1.41
N ALA A 88 5.93 1.05 0.56
CA ALA A 88 6.62 -0.12 0.05
C ALA A 88 7.37 -0.89 1.15
N GLN A 89 7.90 -0.21 2.16
CA GLN A 89 8.42 -0.85 3.37
C GLN A 89 7.32 -1.59 4.16
N TYR A 90 6.11 -1.02 4.24
CA TYR A 90 4.98 -1.69 4.88
C TYR A 90 4.47 -2.89 4.05
N LEU A 91 4.51 -2.79 2.71
CA LEU A 91 4.24 -3.91 1.82
C LEU A 91 5.27 -5.05 2.02
N LEU A 92 6.55 -4.71 2.14
CA LEU A 92 7.60 -5.66 2.48
C LEU A 92 7.37 -6.31 3.86
N ALA A 93 6.91 -5.54 4.84
CA ALA A 93 6.51 -6.07 6.15
C ALA A 93 5.36 -7.09 6.01
N GLY A 94 4.35 -6.76 5.20
CA GLY A 94 3.27 -7.67 4.85
C GLY A 94 3.78 -8.96 4.20
N ALA A 95 4.77 -8.87 3.32
CA ALA A 95 5.36 -10.04 2.67
C ALA A 95 6.04 -10.98 3.68
N TYR A 96 6.82 -10.42 4.61
CA TYR A 96 7.41 -11.18 5.71
C TYR A 96 6.36 -11.79 6.65
N MET A 97 5.27 -11.08 6.94
CA MET A 97 4.17 -11.61 7.74
C MET A 97 3.49 -12.81 7.05
N LEU A 98 3.28 -12.75 5.74
CA LEU A 98 2.69 -13.86 4.97
C LEU A 98 3.64 -15.07 4.93
N LEU A 99 4.95 -14.84 4.75
CA LEU A 99 5.95 -15.90 4.86
C LEU A 99 5.89 -16.56 6.24
N ALA A 100 5.81 -15.75 7.31
CA ALA A 100 5.73 -16.25 8.67
C ALA A 100 4.51 -17.14 8.91
N GLN A 101 3.34 -16.78 8.35
CA GLN A 101 2.13 -17.59 8.42
C GLN A 101 2.26 -18.92 7.66
N ILE A 102 2.83 -18.88 6.44
CA ILE A 102 3.05 -20.09 5.64
C ILE A 102 3.99 -21.04 6.37
N ASP A 103 5.13 -20.52 6.84
CA ASP A 103 6.13 -21.30 7.57
C ASP A 103 5.57 -21.87 8.88
N LEU A 104 4.75 -21.10 9.62
CA LEU A 104 4.04 -21.59 10.81
C LEU A 104 3.11 -22.76 10.46
N GLY A 105 2.34 -22.64 9.36
CA GLY A 105 1.46 -23.70 8.89
C GLY A 105 2.19 -24.97 8.45
N GLN A 106 3.46 -24.84 8.06
CA GLN A 106 4.35 -25.95 7.70
C GLN A 106 5.22 -26.43 8.87
N SER A 107 4.94 -25.98 10.09
CA SER A 107 5.71 -26.30 11.30
C SER A 107 7.18 -25.88 11.25
N GLN A 108 7.55 -24.93 10.39
CA GLN A 108 8.88 -24.33 10.31
C GLN A 108 8.99 -23.17 11.30
N PHE A 109 8.98 -23.49 12.59
CA PHE A 109 8.82 -22.51 13.67
C PHE A 109 9.93 -21.45 13.73
N GLN A 110 11.17 -21.84 13.45
CA GLN A 110 12.32 -20.93 13.49
C GLN A 110 12.26 -19.88 12.36
N THR A 111 11.92 -20.30 11.14
CA THR A 111 11.80 -19.38 10.01
C THR A 111 10.55 -18.52 10.11
N ALA A 112 9.46 -19.06 10.66
CA ALA A 112 8.26 -18.31 11.00
C ALA A 112 8.55 -17.18 12.01
N GLU A 113 9.29 -17.49 13.09
CA GLU A 113 9.69 -16.48 14.07
C GLU A 113 10.60 -15.41 13.48
N SER A 114 11.59 -15.81 12.67
CA SER A 114 12.49 -14.86 12.00
C SER A 114 11.73 -13.89 11.09
N SER A 115 10.81 -14.43 10.27
CA SER A 115 10.01 -13.65 9.33
C SER A 115 9.05 -12.71 10.08
N ALA A 116 8.36 -13.18 11.13
CA ALA A 116 7.48 -12.34 11.93
C ALA A 116 8.25 -11.19 12.63
N ARG A 117 9.45 -11.46 13.15
CA ARG A 117 10.32 -10.41 13.71
C ARG A 117 10.77 -9.40 12.65
N ALA A 118 11.07 -9.86 11.43
CA ALA A 118 11.41 -8.97 10.32
C ALA A 118 10.25 -8.03 9.95
N ALA A 119 9.03 -8.56 9.88
CA ALA A 119 7.82 -7.74 9.65
C ALA A 119 7.66 -6.66 10.74
N LEU A 120 7.79 -7.03 12.03
CA LEU A 120 7.69 -6.09 13.14
C LEU A 120 8.75 -4.99 13.09
N ARG A 121 10.01 -5.33 12.75
CA ARG A 121 11.08 -4.33 12.60
C ARG A 121 10.74 -3.29 11.52
N LEU A 122 10.16 -3.73 10.41
CA LEU A 122 9.75 -2.83 9.32
C LEU A 122 8.52 -1.98 9.70
N CYS A 123 7.60 -2.51 10.50
CA CYS A 123 6.47 -1.74 11.01
C CYS A 123 6.86 -0.72 12.09
N GLY A 124 7.96 -0.96 12.82
CA GLY A 124 8.37 -0.13 13.95
C GLY A 124 7.27 -0.05 15.01
N ASN A 125 6.88 1.17 15.40
CA ASN A 125 5.83 1.42 16.40
C ASN A 125 4.41 1.54 15.81
N ARG A 126 4.23 1.28 14.51
CA ARG A 126 2.91 1.36 13.88
C ARG A 126 1.95 0.33 14.49
N SER A 127 0.72 0.74 14.75
CA SER A 127 -0.41 -0.19 14.93
C SER A 127 -0.97 -0.56 13.55
N GLY A 128 -1.52 -1.75 13.42
CA GLY A 128 -1.81 -2.28 12.09
C GLY A 128 -2.19 -3.75 12.12
N VAL A 129 -2.83 -4.22 11.05
CA VAL A 129 -3.10 -5.65 10.85
C VAL A 129 -1.78 -6.42 10.75
N VAL A 130 -0.80 -5.90 10.00
CA VAL A 130 0.52 -6.56 9.82
C VAL A 130 1.27 -6.75 11.15
N PRO A 131 1.49 -5.72 11.99
CA PRO A 131 2.17 -5.92 13.28
C PRO A 131 1.36 -6.78 14.25
N ALA A 132 0.02 -6.64 14.31
CA ALA A 132 -0.82 -7.48 15.16
C ALA A 132 -0.72 -8.97 14.76
N GLU A 133 -0.80 -9.25 13.47
CA GLU A 133 -0.75 -10.61 12.94
C GLU A 133 0.65 -11.22 13.08
N SER A 134 1.70 -10.41 12.93
CA SER A 134 3.08 -10.83 13.20
C SER A 134 3.27 -11.19 14.68
N MET A 135 2.71 -10.41 15.61
CA MET A 135 2.69 -10.76 17.04
C MET A 135 1.91 -12.06 17.29
N ARG A 136 0.77 -12.27 16.61
CA ARG A 136 0.00 -13.51 16.71
C ARG A 136 0.83 -14.73 16.29
N VAL A 137 1.60 -14.62 15.21
CA VAL A 137 2.51 -15.70 14.77
C VAL A 137 3.58 -15.97 15.83
N LEU A 138 4.24 -14.95 16.38
CA LEU A 138 5.22 -15.11 17.45
C LEU A 138 4.61 -15.76 18.70
N GLY A 139 3.39 -15.39 19.07
CA GLY A 139 2.66 -15.98 20.18
C GLY A 139 2.44 -17.49 20.01
N ARG A 140 2.03 -17.90 18.80
CA ARG A 140 1.86 -19.33 18.46
C ARG A 140 3.17 -20.10 18.41
N VAL A 141 4.24 -19.50 17.86
CA VAL A 141 5.56 -20.14 17.88
C VAL A 141 6.05 -20.33 19.32
N ALA A 142 5.91 -19.31 20.17
CA ALA A 142 6.29 -19.37 21.57
C ALA A 142 5.49 -20.45 22.33
N GLU A 143 4.20 -20.59 22.04
CA GLU A 143 3.34 -21.62 22.62
C GLU A 143 3.84 -23.03 22.29
N VAL A 144 4.09 -23.32 21.00
CA VAL A 144 4.58 -24.62 20.54
C VAL A 144 5.96 -24.96 21.12
N GLN A 145 6.79 -23.94 21.35
CA GLN A 145 8.11 -24.10 21.96
C GLN A 145 8.07 -24.15 23.50
N GLY A 146 6.89 -24.14 24.13
CA GLY A 146 6.75 -24.17 25.59
C GLY A 146 7.04 -22.85 26.30
N ARG A 147 7.29 -21.76 25.56
CA ARG A 147 7.53 -20.41 26.09
C ARG A 147 6.22 -19.70 26.41
N ARG A 148 5.50 -20.21 27.43
CA ARG A 148 4.13 -19.75 27.77
C ARG A 148 4.03 -18.26 28.16
N SER A 149 5.02 -17.73 28.86
CA SER A 149 5.07 -16.31 29.26
C SER A 149 5.19 -15.38 28.04
N ASP A 150 6.11 -15.70 27.13
CA ASP A 150 6.30 -14.98 25.86
C ASP A 150 5.04 -15.06 25.00
N SER A 151 4.45 -16.25 24.88
CA SER A 151 3.21 -16.47 24.13
C SER A 151 2.08 -15.55 24.61
N SER A 152 1.83 -15.56 25.92
CA SER A 152 0.81 -14.70 26.54
C SER A 152 1.06 -13.22 26.27
N ARG A 153 2.31 -12.77 26.35
CA ARG A 153 2.69 -11.38 26.09
C ARG A 153 2.43 -10.99 24.64
N TYR A 154 2.83 -11.84 23.68
CA TYR A 154 2.65 -11.57 22.26
C TYR A 154 1.17 -11.56 21.87
N LEU A 155 0.39 -12.55 22.33
CA LEU A 155 -1.03 -12.65 22.01
C LEU A 155 -1.84 -11.50 22.61
N LYS A 156 -1.56 -11.09 23.86
CA LYS A 156 -2.20 -9.91 24.47
C LYS A 156 -1.96 -8.65 23.64
N ARG A 157 -0.71 -8.39 23.26
CA ARG A 157 -0.38 -7.23 22.40
C ARG A 157 -1.06 -7.29 21.03
N ALA A 158 -1.15 -8.47 20.43
CA ALA A 158 -1.87 -8.65 19.17
C ALA A 158 -3.36 -8.30 19.32
N LEU A 159 -4.01 -8.79 20.38
CA LEU A 159 -5.41 -8.49 20.68
C LEU A 159 -5.63 -6.99 20.92
N GLU A 160 -4.82 -6.35 21.76
CA GLU A 160 -4.91 -4.90 22.00
C GLU A 160 -4.75 -4.07 20.72
N MET A 161 -3.95 -4.53 19.75
CA MET A 161 -3.81 -3.85 18.46
C MET A 161 -5.07 -4.03 17.61
N LEU A 162 -5.64 -5.23 17.55
CA LEU A 162 -6.85 -5.53 16.78
C LEU A 162 -8.09 -4.84 17.36
N GLU A 163 -8.22 -4.81 18.68
CA GLU A 163 -9.33 -4.13 19.37
C GLU A 163 -9.34 -2.62 19.11
N ARG A 164 -8.17 -1.99 19.03
CA ARG A 164 -8.07 -0.57 18.66
C ARG A 164 -8.48 -0.29 17.22
N GLN A 165 -8.52 -1.29 16.35
CA GLN A 165 -8.92 -1.15 14.95
C GLN A 165 -10.40 -1.41 14.69
N GLY A 166 -11.07 -2.16 15.58
CA GLY A 166 -12.50 -2.45 15.51
C GLY A 166 -13.40 -1.42 16.19
N ARG A 167 -12.82 -0.33 16.71
CA ARG A 167 -13.53 0.83 17.27
C ARG A 167 -13.45 1.99 16.29
#